data_AF-A0A5N6MGC3-F1
#
_entry.id   AF-A0A5N6MGC3-F1
#
_cell.length_a   1.000
_cell.length_b   1.000
_cell.length_c   1.000
_cell.angle_alpha   90.00
_cell.angle_beta   90.00
_cell.angle_gamma   90.00
#
_symmetry.space_group_name_H-M   'P 1'
#
loop_
_entity.id
_entity.type
_entity.pdbx_description
1 polymer ?
#
loop_
_entity_poly.entity_id
_entity_poly.type
_entity_poly.pdbx_seq_one_letter_code
_entity_poly.pdbx_strand_id
1 'polypeptide(L)'
;MDQDSSNKLVAERQEAEEKEAAEKEAADKKAADEAAAEQQRIDDEAAAEAQRLADEQAAAEEAQRQAEEQQRQQAVPPPAPVVPAPVAPAAPPAAAYYPNCSAARAAGAAPVYAGGPGYGTHLDRDGDGVGCE
;
A
#
# COMPACT_ATOMS: atom_id res chain seq x y z
N MET A 1 -48.85 21.09 -89.29
CA MET A 1 -47.76 21.09 -88.29
C MET A 1 -48.42 21.18 -86.94
N ASP A 2 -48.66 20.01 -86.35
CA ASP A 2 -49.64 19.80 -85.29
C ASP A 2 -49.06 20.14 -83.91
N GLN A 3 -49.55 21.23 -83.31
CA GLN A 3 -49.15 21.71 -81.97
C GLN A 3 -49.31 20.65 -80.88
N ASP A 4 -50.25 19.71 -81.06
CA ASP A 4 -50.53 18.63 -80.12
C ASP A 4 -49.33 17.67 -79.94
N SER A 5 -48.66 17.36 -81.05
CA SER A 5 -47.48 16.48 -81.05
C SER A 5 -46.27 17.13 -80.35
N SER A 6 -46.11 18.45 -80.50
CA SER A 6 -45.08 19.21 -79.77
C SER A 6 -45.37 19.27 -78.28
N ASN A 7 -46.64 19.43 -77.87
CA ASN A 7 -46.99 19.50 -76.46
C ASN A 7 -46.77 18.16 -75.74
N LYS A 8 -47.08 17.04 -76.41
CA LYS A 8 -46.82 15.69 -75.90
C LYS A 8 -45.32 15.44 -75.65
N LEU A 9 -44.46 15.81 -76.59
CA LEU A 9 -43.00 15.67 -76.45
C LEU A 9 -42.40 16.54 -75.33
N VAL A 10 -43.04 17.66 -74.99
CA VAL A 10 -42.62 18.49 -73.85
C VAL A 10 -42.99 17.81 -72.54
N ALA A 11 -44.20 17.27 -72.42
CA ALA A 11 -44.63 16.55 -71.22
C ALA A 11 -43.79 15.29 -70.94
N GLU A 12 -43.51 14.47 -71.96
CA GLU A 12 -42.67 13.26 -71.82
C GLU A 12 -41.23 13.58 -71.40
N ARG A 13 -40.69 14.73 -71.84
CA ARG A 13 -39.37 15.20 -71.42
C ARG A 13 -39.38 15.73 -69.98
N GLN A 14 -40.43 16.46 -69.59
CA GLN A 14 -40.58 16.96 -68.22
C GLN A 14 -40.71 15.81 -67.21
N GLU A 15 -41.50 14.78 -67.51
CA GLU A 15 -41.62 13.59 -66.66
C GLU A 15 -40.29 12.80 -66.56
N ALA A 16 -39.52 12.76 -67.66
CA ALA A 16 -38.20 12.14 -67.65
C ALA A 16 -37.19 12.93 -66.81
N GLU A 17 -37.18 14.26 -66.91
CA GLU A 17 -36.34 15.16 -66.11
C GLU A 17 -36.72 15.10 -64.62
N GLU A 18 -38.01 15.03 -64.29
CA GLU A 18 -38.49 14.92 -62.91
C GLU A 18 -38.14 13.56 -62.30
N LYS A 19 -38.21 12.48 -63.09
CA LYS A 19 -37.75 11.15 -62.67
C LYS A 19 -36.23 11.11 -62.47
N GLU A 20 -35.46 11.72 -63.37
CA GLU A 20 -33.99 11.83 -63.22
C GLU A 20 -33.61 12.67 -62.00
N ALA A 21 -34.33 13.77 -61.74
CA ALA A 21 -34.13 14.60 -60.56
C ALA A 21 -34.44 13.84 -59.26
N ALA A 22 -35.53 13.07 -59.23
CA ALA A 22 -35.89 12.23 -58.09
C ALA A 22 -34.87 11.11 -57.86
N GLU A 23 -34.34 10.49 -58.92
CA GLU A 23 -33.31 9.46 -58.83
C GLU A 23 -31.97 10.03 -58.36
N LYS A 24 -31.60 11.23 -58.84
CA LYS A 24 -30.44 11.97 -58.36
C LYS A 24 -30.59 12.37 -56.89
N GLU A 25 -31.74 12.86 -56.46
CA GLU A 25 -32.01 13.19 -55.05
C GLU A 25 -31.92 11.94 -54.17
N ALA A 26 -32.47 10.81 -54.63
CA ALA A 26 -32.35 9.54 -53.92
C ALA A 26 -30.89 9.07 -53.82
N ALA A 27 -30.09 9.26 -54.88
CA ALA A 27 -28.67 8.95 -54.87
C ALA A 27 -27.87 9.88 -53.94
N ASP A 28 -28.15 11.18 -53.95
CA ASP A 28 -27.54 12.17 -53.06
C ASP A 28 -27.86 11.86 -51.58
N LYS A 29 -29.12 11.50 -51.29
CA LYS A 29 -29.53 11.09 -49.94
C LYS A 29 -28.83 9.80 -49.49
N LYS A 30 -28.77 8.79 -50.36
CA LYS A 30 -28.05 7.54 -50.08
C LYS A 30 -26.57 7.80 -49.80
N ALA A 31 -25.93 8.67 -50.57
CA ALA A 31 -24.54 9.04 -50.36
C ALA A 31 -24.34 9.77 -49.01
N ALA A 32 -25.28 10.63 -48.62
CA ALA A 32 -25.25 11.29 -47.31
C ALA A 32 -25.44 10.30 -46.15
N ASP A 33 -26.36 9.34 -46.28
CA ASP A 33 -26.57 8.28 -45.28
C ASP A 33 -25.32 7.36 -45.17
N GLU A 34 -24.68 7.03 -46.28
CA GLU A 34 -23.42 6.26 -46.30
C GLU A 34 -22.26 7.04 -45.66
N ALA A 35 -22.13 8.33 -45.97
CA ALA A 35 -21.12 9.20 -45.36
C ALA A 35 -21.36 9.37 -43.84
N ALA A 36 -22.63 9.49 -43.41
CA ALA A 36 -22.97 9.55 -42.00
C ALA A 36 -22.67 8.24 -41.27
N ALA A 37 -22.94 7.09 -41.90
CA ALA A 37 -22.61 5.79 -41.34
C ALA A 37 -21.09 5.57 -41.24
N GLU A 38 -20.31 6.02 -42.23
CA GLU A 38 -18.85 5.99 -42.18
C GLU A 38 -18.31 6.90 -41.07
N GLN A 39 -18.82 8.14 -40.98
CA GLN A 39 -18.44 9.05 -39.90
C GLN A 39 -18.76 8.48 -38.52
N GLN A 40 -19.94 7.87 -38.35
CA GLN A 40 -20.31 7.24 -37.09
C GLN A 40 -19.35 6.10 -36.71
N ARG A 41 -18.90 5.29 -37.68
CA ARG A 41 -17.91 4.24 -37.40
C ARG A 41 -16.56 4.79 -36.96
N ILE A 42 -16.12 5.91 -37.55
CA ILE A 42 -14.88 6.59 -37.17
C ILE A 42 -15.01 7.15 -35.76
N ASP A 43 -16.16 7.76 -35.43
CA ASP A 43 -16.42 8.31 -34.10
C ASP A 43 -16.49 7.21 -33.03
N ASP A 44 -17.11 6.06 -33.34
CA ASP A 44 -17.17 4.88 -32.46
C ASP A 44 -15.76 4.29 -32.24
N GLU A 45 -14.92 4.21 -33.28
CA GLU A 45 -13.53 3.76 -33.16
C GLU A 45 -12.69 4.73 -32.33
N ALA A 46 -12.84 6.03 -32.55
CA ALA A 46 -12.18 7.07 -31.76
C ALA A 46 -12.61 7.04 -30.29
N ALA A 47 -13.90 6.80 -30.01
CA ALA A 47 -14.40 6.63 -28.65
C ALA A 47 -13.83 5.37 -27.98
N ALA A 48 -13.71 4.27 -28.73
CA ALA A 48 -13.10 3.04 -28.21
C ALA A 48 -11.61 3.24 -27.91
N GLU A 49 -10.86 3.92 -28.78
CA GLU A 49 -9.45 4.26 -28.53
C GLU A 49 -9.31 5.18 -27.32
N ALA A 50 -10.15 6.22 -27.21
CA ALA A 50 -10.17 7.12 -26.06
C ALA A 50 -10.44 6.37 -24.75
N GLN A 51 -11.36 5.41 -24.74
CA GLN A 51 -11.61 4.56 -23.57
C GLN A 51 -10.39 3.71 -23.22
N ARG A 52 -9.72 3.09 -24.20
CA ARG A 52 -8.51 2.29 -23.96
C ARG A 52 -7.37 3.13 -23.36
N LEU A 53 -7.19 4.35 -23.85
CA LEU A 53 -6.21 5.29 -23.29
C LEU A 53 -6.58 5.71 -21.86
N ALA A 54 -7.87 5.94 -21.57
CA ALA A 54 -8.34 6.27 -20.23
C ALA A 54 -8.13 5.09 -19.25
N ASP A 55 -8.41 3.85 -19.68
CA ASP A 55 -8.19 2.65 -18.87
C ASP A 55 -6.69 2.42 -18.60
N GLU A 56 -5.83 2.65 -19.60
CA GLU A 56 -4.37 2.56 -19.43
C GLU A 56 -3.84 3.64 -18.48
N GLN A 57 -4.35 4.86 -18.55
CA GLN A 57 -4.01 5.93 -17.60
C GLN A 57 -4.47 5.60 -16.18
N ALA A 58 -5.68 5.06 -16.02
CA ALA A 58 -6.20 4.64 -14.72
C ALA A 58 -5.34 3.51 -14.13
N ALA A 59 -4.95 2.53 -14.94
CA ALA A 59 -4.05 1.45 -14.53
C ALA A 59 -2.65 1.97 -14.15
N ALA A 60 -2.13 2.96 -14.89
CA ALA A 60 -0.85 3.58 -14.58
C ALA A 60 -0.91 4.36 -13.25
N GLU A 61 -2.00 5.09 -12.98
CA GLU A 61 -2.18 5.79 -11.69
C GLU A 61 -2.31 4.79 -10.54
N GLU A 62 -3.04 3.68 -10.72
CA GLU A 62 -3.11 2.62 -9.71
C GLU A 62 -1.74 2.00 -9.45
N ALA A 63 -0.97 1.71 -10.50
CA ALA A 63 0.39 1.18 -10.36
C ALA A 63 1.32 2.15 -9.61
N GLN A 64 1.18 3.47 -9.83
CA GLN A 64 1.92 4.48 -9.07
C GLN A 64 1.53 4.47 -7.59
N ARG A 65 0.22 4.41 -7.28
CA ARG A 65 -0.27 4.33 -5.89
C ARG A 65 0.26 3.08 -5.18
N GLN A 66 0.24 1.94 -5.86
CA GLN A 66 0.78 0.68 -5.33
C GLN A 66 2.30 0.76 -5.14
N ALA A 67 3.04 1.36 -6.07
CA ALA A 67 4.48 1.54 -5.94
C ALA A 67 4.85 2.46 -4.78
N GLU A 68 4.12 3.56 -4.57
CA GLU A 68 4.29 4.43 -3.42
C GLU A 68 3.99 3.69 -2.11
N GLU A 69 2.92 2.90 -2.06
CA GLU A 69 2.60 2.11 -0.88
C GLU A 69 3.69 1.08 -0.57
N GLN A 70 4.19 0.37 -1.58
CA GLN A 70 5.30 -0.58 -1.43
C GLN A 70 6.57 0.12 -0.95
N GLN A 71 6.88 1.31 -1.48
CA GLN A 71 8.00 2.12 -1.00
C GLN A 71 7.81 2.51 0.47
N ARG A 72 6.60 2.93 0.87
CA ARG A 72 6.29 3.24 2.26
C ARG A 72 6.46 2.03 3.18
N GLN A 73 6.06 0.84 2.73
CA GLN A 73 6.24 -0.40 3.49
C GLN A 73 7.72 -0.79 3.64
N GLN A 74 8.52 -0.60 2.59
CA GLN A 74 9.97 -0.87 2.63
C GLN A 74 10.77 0.18 3.41
N ALA A 75 10.27 1.43 3.45
CA ALA A 75 10.91 2.53 4.17
C ALA A 75 10.67 2.49 5.69
N VAL A 76 9.84 1.58 6.22
CA VAL A 76 9.72 1.38 7.67
C VAL A 76 11.01 0.75 8.18
N PRO A 77 11.85 1.47 8.96
CA PRO A 77 13.06 0.87 9.51
C PRO A 77 12.67 -0.27 10.46
N PRO A 78 13.47 -1.36 10.53
CA PRO A 78 13.23 -2.42 11.51
C PRO A 78 13.15 -1.81 12.92
N PRO A 79 12.30 -2.35 13.82
CA PRO A 79 12.23 -1.87 15.18
C PRO A 79 13.63 -1.92 15.80
N ALA A 80 14.08 -0.80 16.35
CA ALA A 80 15.38 -0.71 16.98
C ALA A 80 15.49 -1.81 18.06
N PRO A 81 16.62 -2.53 18.16
CA PRO A 81 16.80 -3.52 19.21
C PRO A 81 16.65 -2.83 20.57
N VAL A 82 15.66 -3.27 21.34
CA VAL A 82 15.51 -2.90 22.75
C VAL A 82 16.65 -3.54 23.53
N VAL A 83 17.78 -2.84 23.61
CA VAL A 83 18.83 -3.19 24.58
C VAL A 83 18.26 -2.90 25.97
N PRO A 84 18.22 -3.88 26.89
CA PRO A 84 17.85 -3.61 28.26
C PRO A 84 18.81 -2.57 28.84
N ALA A 85 18.25 -1.54 29.48
CA ALA A 85 19.06 -0.57 30.22
C ALA A 85 19.99 -1.34 31.18
N PRO A 86 21.26 -0.90 31.34
CA PRO A 86 22.16 -1.55 32.28
C PRO A 86 21.52 -1.49 33.68
N VAL A 87 21.15 -2.66 34.20
CA VAL A 87 20.81 -2.82 35.61
C VAL A 87 22.05 -2.43 36.39
N ALA A 88 21.96 -1.34 37.15
CA ALA A 88 22.97 -1.02 38.15
C ALA A 88 23.16 -2.27 39.04
N PRO A 89 24.41 -2.63 39.41
CA PRO A 89 24.61 -3.75 40.32
C PRO A 89 23.76 -3.52 41.56
N ALA A 90 22.94 -4.52 41.90
CA ALA A 90 22.19 -4.50 43.16
C ALA A 90 23.20 -4.24 44.28
N ALA A 91 22.88 -3.26 45.14
CA ALA A 91 23.70 -2.96 46.31
C ALA A 91 23.98 -4.28 47.07
N PRO A 92 25.22 -4.51 47.52
CA PRO A 92 25.55 -5.72 48.27
C PRO A 92 24.55 -5.85 49.43
N PRO A 93 24.04 -7.05 49.71
CA PRO A 93 23.13 -7.25 50.83
C PRO A 93 23.77 -6.66 52.08
N ALA A 94 23.01 -5.84 52.82
CA ALA A 94 23.50 -5.25 54.06
C ALA A 94 24.12 -6.37 54.91
N ALA A 95 25.40 -6.21 55.27
CA ALA A 95 26.11 -7.22 56.04
C ALA A 95 25.30 -7.48 57.32
N ALA A 96 24.86 -8.74 57.51
CA ALA A 96 24.25 -9.14 58.76
C ALA A 96 25.23 -8.83 59.90
N TYR A 97 24.74 -8.32 61.02
CA TYR A 97 25.57 -8.10 62.21
C TYR A 97 25.13 -9.06 63.30
N TYR A 98 26.03 -9.97 63.69
CA TYR A 98 25.80 -10.87 64.82
C TYR A 98 26.58 -10.36 66.03
N PRO A 99 25.93 -10.01 67.15
CA PRO A 99 26.63 -9.53 68.34
C PRO A 99 27.45 -10.63 69.03
N ASN A 100 27.11 -11.91 68.81
CA ASN A 100 27.83 -13.06 69.36
C ASN A 100 27.49 -14.35 68.58
N CYS A 101 28.22 -15.42 68.86
CA CYS A 101 28.04 -16.71 68.19
C CYS A 101 26.71 -17.41 68.49
N SER A 102 26.10 -17.15 69.65
CA SER A 102 24.77 -17.67 69.94
C SER A 102 23.72 -17.08 69.00
N ALA A 103 23.81 -15.78 68.69
CA ALA A 103 22.94 -15.12 67.74
C ALA A 103 23.15 -15.63 66.31
N ALA A 104 24.41 -15.85 65.90
CA ALA A 104 24.73 -16.40 64.59
C ALA A 104 24.20 -17.84 64.42
N ARG A 105 24.37 -18.71 65.43
CA ARG A 105 23.82 -20.07 65.43
C ARG A 105 22.29 -20.08 65.46
N ALA A 106 21.66 -19.23 66.26
CA ALA A 106 20.19 -19.11 66.33
C ALA A 106 19.59 -18.67 64.98
N ALA A 107 20.31 -17.84 64.23
CA ALA A 107 19.95 -17.44 62.88
C ALA A 107 20.28 -18.51 61.80
N GLY A 108 20.90 -19.63 62.18
CA GLY A 108 21.36 -20.66 61.24
C GLY A 108 22.51 -20.23 60.33
N ALA A 109 23.26 -19.19 60.72
CA ALA A 109 24.32 -18.59 59.92
C ALA A 109 25.73 -19.04 60.30
N ALA A 110 25.88 -19.92 61.30
CA ALA A 110 27.17 -20.47 61.71
C ALA A 110 27.47 -21.78 60.95
N PRO A 111 28.72 -22.04 60.51
CA PRO A 111 29.92 -21.19 60.67
C PRO A 111 29.90 -19.93 59.79
N VAL A 112 30.41 -18.82 60.33
CA VAL A 112 30.47 -17.52 59.64
C VAL A 112 31.86 -17.31 59.06
N TYR A 113 31.99 -17.37 57.74
CA TYR A 113 33.29 -17.26 57.07
C TYR A 113 33.78 -15.82 56.91
N ALA A 114 35.09 -15.61 57.05
CA ALA A 114 35.74 -14.34 56.77
C ALA A 114 35.42 -13.81 55.36
N GLY A 115 35.06 -12.53 55.29
CA GLY A 115 34.61 -11.88 54.04
C GLY A 115 33.15 -12.15 53.66
N GLY A 116 32.47 -13.04 54.37
CA GLY A 116 31.03 -13.28 54.22
C GLY A 116 30.16 -12.24 54.97
N PRO A 117 28.89 -12.09 54.56
CA PRO A 117 27.93 -11.26 55.30
C PRO A 117 27.69 -11.87 56.69
N GLY A 118 27.86 -11.09 57.76
CA GLY A 118 27.79 -11.65 59.12
C GLY A 118 29.11 -11.66 59.86
N TYR A 119 30.24 -11.69 59.15
CA TYR A 119 31.54 -11.88 59.77
C TYR A 119 31.98 -10.64 60.55
N GLY A 120 32.40 -10.87 61.79
CA GLY A 120 33.12 -9.89 62.59
C GLY A 120 34.24 -10.61 63.33
N THR A 121 35.37 -9.93 63.50
CA THR A 121 36.55 -10.46 64.20
C THR A 121 36.29 -10.82 65.66
N HIS A 122 35.14 -10.40 66.23
CA HIS A 122 34.69 -10.78 67.57
C HIS A 122 33.98 -12.14 67.63
N LEU A 123 33.62 -12.72 66.47
CA LEU A 123 32.99 -14.03 66.35
C LEU A 123 34.00 -15.17 66.16
N ASP A 124 35.19 -14.82 65.69
CA ASP A 124 36.31 -15.70 65.46
C ASP A 124 37.30 -15.52 66.61
N ARG A 125 37.36 -16.51 67.51
CA ARG A 125 38.12 -16.38 68.76
C ARG A 125 39.61 -16.63 68.54
N ASP A 126 39.99 -17.45 67.56
CA ASP A 126 41.37 -17.83 67.31
C ASP A 126 41.96 -17.17 66.05
N GLY A 127 41.12 -16.57 65.21
CA GLY A 127 41.51 -15.78 64.05
C GLY A 127 41.76 -16.60 62.80
N ASP A 128 41.23 -17.82 62.71
CA ASP A 128 41.46 -18.73 61.59
C ASP A 128 40.60 -18.42 60.34
N GLY A 129 39.64 -17.49 60.48
CA GLY A 129 38.71 -17.07 59.43
C GLY A 129 37.36 -17.81 59.43
N VAL A 130 37.09 -18.63 60.44
CA VAL A 130 35.84 -19.38 60.64
C VAL A 130 35.20 -18.97 61.97
N GLY A 131 34.32 -17.97 61.93
CA GLY A 131 33.59 -17.53 63.11
C GLY A 131 32.58 -18.57 63.62
N CYS A 132 32.49 -18.71 64.94
CA CYS A 132 31.46 -19.46 65.65
C CYS A 132 31.48 -20.99 65.52
N GLU A 133 32.68 -21.56 65.43
CA GLU A 133 32.95 -22.96 65.74
C GLU A 133 32.56 -23.39 67.18
#